data_AF-A0A7X4F598-F1
#
_entry.id   AF-A0A7X4F598-F1
#
_cell.length_a   1.000
_cell.length_b   1.000
_cell.length_c   1.000
_cell.angle_alpha   90.00
_cell.angle_beta   90.00
_cell.angle_gamma   90.00
#
_symmetry.space_group_name_H-M   'P 1'
#
loop_
_entity.id
_entity.type
_entity.pdbx_description
1 polymer ?
#
loop_
_entity_poly.entity_id
_entity_poly.type
_entity_poly.pdbx_seq_one_letter_code
_entity_poly.pdbx_strand_id
1 'polypeptide(L)'
;MVVRPGSVVAASGFQLNLRSVRQVLRSLLPLALVCVAWTMPAVAASKCRHLSFEVTPERRALLNTIRYAEGTWRGGNDDDDEGYRVFYGGTLFQKVSHHPNRVNHGRYSSRAAGAYQFLPATWEMAKKALQLTNFSSPSQQDKAALYLICRREALELADRGVFTNELAHRLAPEWASFPKRNGHSYYGQPVQTFPSLQRFYKKNLAQLRRGRASWSSLAAAELPPPPLPTSLAANSSISQSHPTPTRLIPVASSADCDGELMCLLDHVAYGGAPIQPESTVSRS
;
A
#
# COMPACT_ATOMS: atom_id res chain seq x y z
N MET A 1 -70.96 -0.58 -68.02
CA MET A 1 -69.62 -1.00 -68.47
C MET A 1 -68.76 0.23 -68.68
N VAL A 2 -67.84 0.52 -67.75
CA VAL A 2 -66.60 1.25 -68.00
C VAL A 2 -65.58 0.68 -67.02
N VAL A 3 -64.50 0.10 -67.54
CA VAL A 3 -63.34 -0.41 -66.79
C VAL A 3 -62.28 0.69 -66.77
N ARG A 4 -61.57 0.90 -65.65
CA ARG A 4 -60.12 1.16 -65.55
C ARG A 4 -59.64 1.45 -64.10
N PRO A 5 -58.33 1.34 -63.80
CA PRO A 5 -57.82 0.59 -62.64
C PRO A 5 -57.03 1.45 -61.63
N GLY A 6 -56.75 0.87 -60.46
CA GLY A 6 -55.74 1.32 -59.49
C GLY A 6 -55.69 0.32 -58.34
N SER A 7 -54.59 0.03 -57.65
CA SER A 7 -53.22 0.51 -57.71
C SER A 7 -52.34 -0.54 -57.04
N VAL A 8 -51.06 -0.55 -57.42
CA VAL A 8 -49.98 -1.40 -56.92
C VAL A 8 -49.84 -1.30 -55.39
N VAL A 9 -49.73 -2.45 -54.71
CA VAL A 9 -49.39 -2.55 -53.28
C VAL A 9 -47.89 -2.28 -53.12
N ALA A 10 -47.54 -1.18 -52.45
CA ALA A 10 -46.18 -0.91 -52.02
C ALA A 10 -45.91 -1.57 -50.66
N ALA A 11 -44.86 -2.38 -50.60
CA ALA A 11 -44.35 -3.01 -49.38
C ALA A 11 -43.72 -1.96 -48.46
N SER A 12 -44.23 -1.85 -47.23
CA SER A 12 -43.64 -1.02 -46.17
C SER A 12 -42.41 -1.70 -45.60
N GLY A 13 -41.23 -1.24 -46.00
CA GLY A 13 -39.96 -1.58 -45.37
C GLY A 13 -39.85 -0.96 -43.97
N PHE A 14 -39.52 -1.78 -42.98
CA PHE A 14 -39.15 -1.33 -41.63
C PHE A 14 -37.79 -0.62 -41.70
N GLN A 15 -37.77 0.71 -41.72
CA GLN A 15 -36.53 1.46 -41.51
C GLN A 15 -36.21 1.56 -40.02
N LEU A 16 -35.19 0.84 -39.58
CA LEU A 16 -34.59 1.01 -38.26
C LEU A 16 -33.89 2.38 -38.19
N ASN A 17 -34.42 3.27 -37.36
CA ASN A 17 -33.89 4.61 -37.16
C ASN A 17 -32.58 4.56 -36.34
N LEU A 18 -31.45 4.87 -36.99
CA LEU A 18 -30.11 4.95 -36.37
C LEU A 18 -30.02 5.89 -35.15
N ARG A 19 -30.98 6.82 -34.98
CA ARG A 19 -31.08 7.67 -33.78
C ARG A 19 -31.52 6.87 -32.54
N SER A 20 -32.35 5.85 -32.70
CA SER A 20 -32.86 5.02 -31.60
C SER A 20 -31.76 4.13 -31.01
N VAL A 21 -30.91 3.53 -31.86
CA VAL A 21 -29.79 2.69 -31.42
C VAL A 21 -28.73 3.49 -30.64
N ARG A 22 -28.43 4.72 -31.07
CA ARG A 22 -27.51 5.63 -30.35
C ARG A 22 -28.07 6.07 -29.00
N GLN A 23 -29.39 6.21 -28.88
CA GLN A 23 -30.05 6.61 -27.63
C GLN A 23 -30.10 5.46 -26.62
N VAL A 24 -30.34 4.23 -27.08
CA VAL A 24 -30.27 3.02 -26.25
C VAL A 24 -28.84 2.75 -25.77
N LEU A 25 -27.83 2.87 -26.63
CA LEU A 25 -26.41 2.73 -26.25
C LEU A 25 -25.95 3.79 -25.23
N ARG A 26 -26.46 5.03 -25.33
CA ARG A 26 -26.19 6.09 -24.35
C ARG A 26 -26.87 5.87 -23.00
N SER A 27 -28.00 5.16 -22.94
CA SER A 27 -28.68 4.82 -21.68
C SER A 27 -28.08 3.62 -20.94
N LEU A 28 -27.34 2.74 -21.62
CA LEU A 28 -26.72 1.56 -21.00
C LEU A 28 -25.26 1.79 -20.55
N LEU A 29 -24.56 2.77 -21.13
CA LEU A 29 -23.21 3.17 -20.68
C LEU A 29 -23.11 3.57 -19.20
N PRO A 30 -24.02 4.37 -18.61
CA PRO A 30 -23.92 4.75 -17.19
C PRO A 30 -24.14 3.56 -16.24
N LEU A 31 -24.91 2.55 -16.63
CA LEU A 31 -25.09 1.33 -15.82
C LEU A 31 -23.86 0.42 -15.87
N ALA A 32 -23.21 0.28 -17.03
CA ALA A 32 -21.97 -0.48 -17.15
C ALA A 32 -20.79 0.17 -16.39
N LEU A 33 -20.69 1.51 -16.40
CA LEU A 33 -19.66 2.24 -15.64
C LEU A 33 -19.86 2.15 -14.12
N VAL A 34 -21.10 2.11 -13.63
CA VAL A 34 -21.39 1.94 -12.19
C VAL A 34 -20.98 0.55 -11.68
N CYS A 35 -21.14 -0.51 -12.49
CA CYS A 35 -20.70 -1.86 -12.11
C CYS A 35 -19.17 -2.02 -12.08
N VAL A 36 -18.43 -1.34 -12.95
CA VAL A 36 -16.94 -1.40 -12.96
C VAL A 36 -16.36 -0.59 -11.79
N ALA A 37 -16.96 0.54 -11.43
CA ALA A 37 -16.50 1.37 -10.32
C ALA A 37 -16.70 0.71 -8.93
N TRP A 38 -17.69 -0.18 -8.77
CA TRP A 38 -17.95 -0.89 -7.50
C TRP A 38 -17.10 -2.15 -7.28
N THR A 39 -16.43 -2.67 -8.32
CA THR A 39 -15.66 -3.93 -8.21
C THR A 39 -14.16 -3.72 -7.98
N MET A 40 -13.60 -2.56 -8.34
CA MET A 40 -12.15 -2.30 -8.28
C MET A 40 -11.55 -2.25 -6.85
N PRO A 41 -12.21 -1.69 -5.81
CA PRO A 41 -11.64 -1.65 -4.46
C PRO A 41 -11.50 -3.04 -3.82
N ALA A 42 -12.43 -3.96 -4.13
CA ALA A 42 -12.43 -5.31 -3.59
C ALA A 42 -11.32 -6.20 -4.19
N VAL A 43 -10.93 -5.96 -5.43
CA VAL A 43 -9.88 -6.72 -6.13
C VAL A 43 -8.48 -6.35 -5.61
N ALA A 44 -8.20 -5.07 -5.37
CA ALA A 44 -6.92 -4.65 -4.76
C ALA A 44 -6.78 -5.20 -3.32
N ALA A 45 -7.86 -5.20 -2.54
CA ALA A 45 -7.87 -5.75 -1.19
C ALA A 45 -7.70 -7.28 -1.16
N SER A 46 -8.11 -8.00 -2.21
CA SER A 46 -7.92 -9.46 -2.30
C SER A 46 -6.49 -9.84 -2.69
N LYS A 47 -5.81 -9.09 -3.56
CA LYS A 47 -4.38 -9.34 -3.89
C LYS A 47 -3.51 -9.34 -2.63
N CYS A 48 -3.74 -8.43 -1.70
CA CYS A 48 -2.91 -8.29 -0.50
C CYS A 48 -3.18 -9.33 0.59
N ARG A 49 -4.36 -9.96 0.62
CA ARG A 49 -4.72 -10.93 1.67
C ARG A 49 -3.97 -12.26 1.57
N HIS A 50 -3.51 -12.62 0.37
CA HIS A 50 -2.86 -13.90 0.09
C HIS A 50 -1.33 -13.81 0.09
N LEU A 51 -0.75 -12.63 0.32
CA LEU A 51 0.70 -12.44 0.33
C LEU A 51 1.28 -12.84 1.70
N SER A 52 2.43 -13.52 1.66
CA SER A 52 3.29 -13.66 2.83
C SER A 52 4.00 -12.32 3.09
N PHE A 53 3.61 -11.65 4.18
CA PHE A 53 4.24 -10.41 4.64
C PHE A 53 5.57 -10.69 5.37
N GLU A 54 6.49 -11.36 4.67
CA GLU A 54 7.86 -11.56 5.14
C GLU A 54 8.58 -10.21 5.27
N VAL A 55 9.34 -10.04 6.35
CA VAL A 55 10.08 -8.81 6.64
C VAL A 55 11.50 -8.94 6.09
N THR A 56 11.68 -8.54 4.82
CA THR A 56 13.01 -8.40 4.20
C THR A 56 13.76 -7.19 4.76
N PRO A 57 15.09 -7.05 4.55
CA PRO A 57 15.82 -5.84 4.94
C PRO A 57 15.23 -4.55 4.37
N GLU A 58 14.75 -4.58 3.12
CA GLU A 58 14.13 -3.46 2.41
C GLU A 58 12.80 -3.07 3.07
N ARG A 59 11.97 -4.07 3.39
CA ARG A 59 10.70 -3.88 4.11
C ARG A 59 10.94 -3.39 5.54
N ARG A 60 11.88 -3.98 6.27
CA ARG A 60 12.27 -3.53 7.62
C ARG A 60 12.78 -2.09 7.59
N ALA A 61 13.60 -1.71 6.61
CA ALA A 61 14.06 -0.32 6.48
C ALA A 61 12.89 0.65 6.24
N LEU A 62 11.89 0.26 5.44
CA LEU A 62 10.69 1.08 5.22
C LEU A 62 9.85 1.18 6.49
N LEU A 63 9.59 0.06 7.16
CA LEU A 63 8.88 0.01 8.43
C LEU A 63 9.56 0.91 9.47
N ASN A 64 10.88 0.83 9.61
CA ASN A 64 11.65 1.69 10.51
C ASN A 64 11.56 3.16 10.12
N THR A 65 11.47 3.47 8.82
CA THR A 65 11.28 4.84 8.31
C THR A 65 9.89 5.37 8.67
N ILE A 66 8.85 4.53 8.60
CA ILE A 66 7.51 4.89 9.08
C ILE A 66 7.55 5.17 10.58
N ARG A 67 8.16 4.28 11.37
CA ARG A 67 8.34 4.48 12.82
C ARG A 67 9.08 5.77 13.15
N TYR A 68 10.12 6.10 12.37
CA TYR A 68 10.84 7.35 12.52
C TYR A 68 9.95 8.56 12.22
N ALA A 69 9.14 8.49 11.16
CA ALA A 69 8.25 9.57 10.79
C ALA A 69 7.12 9.80 11.81
N GLU A 70 6.59 8.72 12.37
CA GLU A 70 5.56 8.73 13.42
C GLU A 70 6.14 9.00 14.83
N GLY A 71 7.46 9.11 14.99
CA GLY A 71 8.11 9.40 16.27
C GLY A 71 8.19 8.22 17.25
N THR A 72 8.01 7.00 16.77
CA THR A 72 8.01 5.75 17.56
C THR A 72 9.28 4.91 17.38
N TRP A 73 10.25 5.38 16.58
CA TRP A 73 11.54 4.71 16.40
C TRP A 73 12.44 4.88 17.64
N ARG A 74 12.92 3.76 18.20
CA ARG A 74 13.79 3.74 19.40
C ARG A 74 15.15 3.08 19.20
N GLY A 75 15.61 2.91 17.95
CA GLY A 75 16.95 2.39 17.66
C GLY A 75 17.07 0.87 17.59
N GLY A 76 16.07 0.13 18.09
CA GLY A 76 15.77 -1.27 17.80
C GLY A 76 16.69 -2.35 18.38
N ASN A 77 16.12 -3.18 19.26
CA ASN A 77 16.11 -4.65 19.15
C ASN A 77 14.63 -5.07 19.14
N ASP A 78 14.20 -5.86 18.15
CA ASP A 78 12.77 -6.02 17.78
C ASP A 78 11.86 -6.62 18.89
N ASP A 79 12.41 -7.36 19.86
CA ASP A 79 11.61 -8.13 20.83
C ASP A 79 11.22 -7.36 22.11
N ASP A 80 11.86 -6.22 22.40
CA ASP A 80 11.52 -5.36 23.55
C ASP A 80 11.51 -3.86 23.20
N ASP A 81 11.29 -3.55 21.92
CA ASP A 81 11.23 -2.17 21.46
C ASP A 81 9.93 -1.49 21.92
N GLU A 82 10.06 -0.58 22.90
CA GLU A 82 8.96 0.22 23.44
C GLU A 82 8.18 1.00 22.38
N GLY A 83 8.79 1.25 21.21
CA GLY A 83 8.14 1.89 20.07
C GLY A 83 6.84 1.22 19.64
N TYR A 84 6.71 -0.11 19.79
CA TYR A 84 5.47 -0.85 19.49
C TYR A 84 4.36 -0.63 20.52
N ARG A 85 4.65 0.07 21.62
CA ARG A 85 3.72 0.35 22.72
C ARG A 85 3.47 1.84 22.92
N VAL A 86 3.75 2.67 21.92
CA VAL A 86 3.58 4.12 22.01
C VAL A 86 2.14 4.54 21.62
N PHE A 87 1.47 5.30 22.48
CA PHE A 87 0.29 6.09 22.12
C PHE A 87 0.68 7.33 21.35
N TYR A 88 -0.25 7.87 20.57
CA TYR A 88 -0.21 9.27 20.17
C TYR A 88 0.04 10.16 21.40
N GLY A 89 1.01 11.06 21.31
CA GLY A 89 1.49 11.87 22.43
C GLY A 89 2.68 11.28 23.19
N GLY A 90 3.12 10.06 22.84
CA GLY A 90 4.42 9.52 23.27
C GLY A 90 4.40 8.64 24.53
N THR A 91 3.27 8.54 25.23
CA THR A 91 3.15 7.66 26.42
C THR A 91 3.07 6.19 26.03
N LEU A 92 3.40 5.30 26.96
CA LEU A 92 3.36 3.86 26.71
C LEU A 92 2.04 3.22 27.18
N PHE A 93 1.58 2.19 26.47
CA PHE A 93 0.54 1.29 26.93
C PHE A 93 1.10 -0.07 27.40
N GLN A 94 0.31 -0.75 28.23
CA GLN A 94 0.61 -2.11 28.68
C GLN A 94 0.43 -3.11 27.54
N LYS A 95 1.04 -4.30 27.63
CA LYS A 95 0.87 -5.32 26.59
C LYS A 95 -0.60 -5.77 26.53
N VAL A 96 -1.23 -5.67 25.37
CA VAL A 96 -2.65 -5.94 25.10
C VAL A 96 -2.83 -6.73 23.81
N SER A 97 -3.83 -7.60 23.79
CA SER A 97 -4.18 -8.38 22.59
C SER A 97 -4.90 -7.57 21.51
N HIS A 98 -5.57 -6.48 21.91
CA HIS A 98 -6.37 -5.62 21.03
C HIS A 98 -5.80 -4.21 20.96
N HIS A 99 -6.17 -3.47 19.91
CA HIS A 99 -5.82 -2.06 19.81
C HIS A 99 -6.46 -1.28 20.98
N PRO A 100 -5.69 -0.48 21.74
CA PRO A 100 -6.15 0.10 23.01
C PRO A 100 -7.30 1.11 22.87
N ASN A 101 -7.56 1.63 21.66
CA ASN A 101 -8.71 2.48 21.31
C ASN A 101 -8.92 3.69 22.25
N ARG A 102 -7.85 4.16 22.89
CA ARG A 102 -7.87 5.29 23.82
C ARG A 102 -7.66 6.59 23.06
N VAL A 103 -8.52 7.58 23.29
CA VAL A 103 -8.31 8.95 22.80
C VAL A 103 -7.23 9.60 23.65
N ASN A 104 -6.20 10.13 22.99
CA ASN A 104 -5.17 10.96 23.60
C ASN A 104 -5.25 12.36 23.00
N HIS A 105 -5.06 13.37 23.84
CA HIS A 105 -5.11 14.78 23.48
C HIS A 105 -3.69 15.36 23.43
N GLY A 106 -3.39 16.10 22.38
CA GLY A 106 -2.17 16.87 22.20
C GLY A 106 -2.47 18.05 21.28
N ARG A 107 -1.63 18.25 20.26
CA ARG A 107 -1.97 19.21 19.17
C ARG A 107 -3.27 18.81 18.44
N TYR A 108 -3.55 17.51 18.40
CA TYR A 108 -4.78 16.94 17.88
C TYR A 108 -5.33 15.92 18.88
N SER A 109 -6.60 15.54 18.74
CA SER A 109 -7.16 14.39 19.44
C SER A 109 -7.06 13.17 18.55
N SER A 110 -6.35 12.13 18.99
CA SER A 110 -6.13 10.92 18.18
C SER A 110 -6.19 9.65 19.02
N ARG A 111 -6.63 8.56 18.38
CA ARG A 111 -6.60 7.21 18.95
C ARG A 111 -5.42 6.39 18.45
N ALA A 112 -4.48 7.01 17.74
CA ALA A 112 -3.35 6.30 17.16
C ALA A 112 -2.48 5.63 18.23
N ALA A 113 -2.06 4.40 17.95
CA ALA A 113 -1.22 3.62 18.85
C ALA A 113 -0.30 2.65 18.10
N GLY A 114 0.75 2.21 18.79
CA GLY A 114 1.74 1.25 18.29
C GLY A 114 2.81 1.91 17.43
N ALA A 115 3.73 1.07 16.93
CA ALA A 115 4.88 1.51 16.15
C ALA A 115 4.47 2.27 14.89
N TYR A 116 3.35 1.89 14.28
CA TYR A 116 2.86 2.46 13.04
C TYR A 116 1.67 3.38 13.23
N GLN A 117 1.38 3.76 14.49
CA GLN A 117 0.30 4.70 14.84
C GLN A 117 -1.05 4.33 14.21
N PHE A 118 -1.41 3.04 14.26
CA PHE A 118 -2.68 2.55 13.72
C PHE A 118 -3.87 3.25 14.37
N LEU A 119 -4.89 3.55 13.57
CA LEU A 119 -6.21 3.87 14.09
C LEU A 119 -6.99 2.57 14.35
N PRO A 120 -8.01 2.59 15.24
CA PRO A 120 -8.83 1.42 15.55
C PRO A 120 -9.39 0.73 14.28
N ALA A 121 -9.94 1.51 13.34
CA ALA A 121 -10.52 0.99 12.11
C ALA A 121 -9.46 0.32 11.19
N THR A 122 -8.29 0.94 11.04
CA THR A 122 -7.20 0.39 10.23
C THR A 122 -6.64 -0.90 10.83
N TRP A 123 -6.51 -0.95 12.16
CA TRP A 123 -6.07 -2.16 12.84
C TRP A 123 -7.09 -3.29 12.69
N GLU A 124 -8.37 -3.05 12.97
CA GLU A 124 -9.40 -4.09 12.86
C GLU A 124 -9.52 -4.63 11.42
N MET A 125 -9.34 -3.78 10.42
CA MET A 125 -9.28 -4.20 9.03
C MET A 125 -8.10 -5.16 8.75
N ALA A 126 -6.88 -4.78 9.15
CA ALA A 126 -5.69 -5.62 8.97
C ALA A 126 -5.78 -6.91 9.79
N LYS A 127 -6.27 -6.82 11.02
CA LYS A 127 -6.51 -7.93 11.93
C LYS A 127 -7.46 -8.96 11.33
N LYS A 128 -8.60 -8.52 10.79
CA LYS A 128 -9.54 -9.42 10.11
C LYS A 128 -8.95 -10.02 8.83
N ALA A 129 -8.23 -9.23 8.04
CA ALA A 129 -7.65 -9.67 6.78
C ALA A 129 -6.55 -10.72 6.97
N LEU A 130 -5.71 -10.58 8.00
CA LEU A 130 -4.55 -11.41 8.25
C LEU A 130 -4.70 -12.35 9.45
N GLN A 131 -5.88 -12.38 10.08
CA GLN A 131 -6.17 -13.17 11.28
C GLN A 131 -5.20 -12.87 12.44
N LEU A 132 -4.90 -11.59 12.66
CA LEU A 132 -4.03 -11.15 13.76
C LEU A 132 -4.77 -11.29 15.10
N THR A 133 -4.01 -11.56 16.16
CA THR A 133 -4.54 -11.91 17.49
C THR A 133 -3.97 -11.06 18.61
N ASN A 134 -2.82 -10.42 18.41
CA ASN A 134 -2.11 -9.72 19.46
C ASN A 134 -1.51 -8.41 18.96
N PHE A 135 -2.15 -7.29 19.34
CA PHE A 135 -1.68 -5.95 19.00
C PHE A 135 -0.30 -5.65 19.55
N SER A 136 0.06 -6.10 20.75
CA SER A 136 1.38 -5.84 21.33
C SER A 136 2.50 -6.69 20.76
N SER A 137 2.23 -7.61 19.83
CA SER A 137 3.27 -8.37 19.13
C SER A 137 3.91 -7.52 18.02
N PRO A 138 5.23 -7.24 18.08
CA PRO A 138 5.92 -6.48 17.03
C PRO A 138 5.72 -7.05 15.63
N SER A 139 5.87 -8.37 15.50
CA SER A 139 5.70 -9.07 14.21
C SER A 139 4.28 -8.96 13.65
N GLN A 140 3.25 -8.85 14.48
CA GLN A 140 1.87 -8.66 14.00
C GLN A 140 1.60 -7.21 13.58
N GLN A 141 2.15 -6.22 14.30
CA GLN A 141 2.11 -4.82 13.85
C GLN A 141 2.85 -4.64 12.53
N ASP A 142 4.00 -5.29 12.35
CA ASP A 142 4.76 -5.27 11.10
C ASP A 142 3.95 -5.81 9.93
N LYS A 143 3.31 -6.98 10.11
CA LYS A 143 2.43 -7.58 9.09
C LYS A 143 1.25 -6.67 8.76
N ALA A 144 0.62 -6.06 9.77
CA ALA A 144 -0.47 -5.10 9.55
C ALA A 144 -0.01 -3.88 8.74
N ALA A 145 1.18 -3.33 9.04
CA ALA A 145 1.72 -2.19 8.31
C ALA A 145 2.08 -2.55 6.87
N LEU A 146 2.70 -3.72 6.63
CA LEU A 146 2.98 -4.22 5.28
C LEU A 146 1.69 -4.48 4.49
N TYR A 147 0.62 -4.91 5.14
CA TYR A 147 -0.69 -5.01 4.50
C TYR A 147 -1.24 -3.66 4.08
N LEU A 148 -1.15 -2.62 4.92
CA LEU A 148 -1.53 -1.26 4.51
C LEU A 148 -0.66 -0.73 3.36
N ILE A 149 0.66 -0.98 3.39
CA ILE A 149 1.58 -0.67 2.28
C ILE A 149 1.13 -1.37 0.98
N CYS A 150 0.73 -2.64 1.05
CA CYS A 150 0.23 -3.38 -0.09
C CYS A 150 -1.06 -2.79 -0.65
N ARG A 151 -2.00 -2.40 0.23
CA ARG A 151 -3.27 -1.76 -0.18
C ARG A 151 -3.08 -0.43 -0.89
N ARG A 152 -1.97 0.26 -0.62
CA ARG A 152 -1.55 1.47 -1.34
C ARG A 152 -0.71 1.17 -2.58
N GLU A 153 -0.67 -0.09 -3.02
CA GLU A 153 0.11 -0.55 -4.17
C GLU A 153 1.60 -0.16 -4.06
N ALA A 154 2.11 -0.08 -2.83
CA ALA A 154 3.45 0.42 -2.54
C ALA A 154 4.43 -0.70 -2.15
N LEU A 155 3.94 -1.95 -1.99
CA LEU A 155 4.78 -3.07 -1.55
C LEU A 155 5.86 -3.41 -2.59
N GLU A 156 5.49 -3.49 -3.87
CA GLU A 156 6.45 -3.73 -4.95
C GLU A 156 7.48 -2.59 -5.10
N LEU A 157 7.11 -1.35 -4.74
CA LEU A 157 8.06 -0.23 -4.69
C LEU A 157 9.01 -0.36 -3.52
N ALA A 158 8.51 -0.75 -2.34
CA ALA A 158 9.31 -1.00 -1.15
C ALA A 158 10.36 -2.10 -1.40
N ASP A 159 9.96 -3.16 -2.09
CA ASP A 159 10.81 -4.32 -2.39
C ASP A 159 11.99 -3.98 -3.32
N ARG A 160 11.96 -2.84 -4.03
CA ARG A 160 13.10 -2.36 -4.85
C ARG A 160 14.27 -1.86 -4.00
N GLY A 161 14.07 -1.60 -2.71
CA GLY A 161 15.13 -1.12 -1.83
C GLY A 161 15.55 0.34 -2.07
N VAL A 162 14.68 1.15 -2.68
CA VAL A 162 14.93 2.57 -2.95
C VAL A 162 13.74 3.40 -2.45
N PHE A 163 14.00 4.38 -1.59
CA PHE A 163 12.97 5.29 -1.09
C PHE A 163 12.78 6.47 -2.06
N THR A 164 11.70 6.44 -2.84
CA THR A 164 11.37 7.43 -3.87
C THR A 164 10.24 8.36 -3.43
N ASN A 165 10.11 9.52 -4.07
CA ASN A 165 8.98 10.44 -3.83
C ASN A 165 7.63 9.76 -4.09
N GLU A 166 7.56 8.89 -5.10
CA GLU A 166 6.35 8.12 -5.40
C GLU A 166 6.00 7.15 -4.27
N LEU A 167 6.99 6.44 -3.71
CA LEU A 167 6.76 5.58 -2.55
C LEU A 167 6.25 6.41 -1.36
N ALA A 168 6.90 7.52 -1.03
CA ALA A 168 6.45 8.40 0.05
C ALA A 168 5.01 8.91 -0.18
N HIS A 169 4.71 9.33 -1.41
CA HIS A 169 3.39 9.82 -1.79
C HIS A 169 2.30 8.76 -1.65
N ARG A 170 2.53 7.51 -2.08
CA ARG A 170 1.55 6.42 -1.94
C ARG A 170 1.23 6.10 -0.48
N LEU A 171 2.18 6.36 0.43
CA LEU A 171 2.04 6.11 1.87
C LEU A 171 1.37 7.29 2.60
N ALA A 172 1.39 8.50 2.05
CA ALA A 172 0.83 9.71 2.68
C ALA A 172 -0.65 9.62 3.12
N PRO A 173 -1.54 8.90 2.42
CA PRO A 173 -2.90 8.70 2.91
C PRO A 173 -3.00 7.75 4.12
N GLU A 174 -2.02 6.88 4.38
CA GLU A 174 -2.05 5.98 5.55
C GLU A 174 -1.34 6.61 6.75
N TRP A 175 -0.22 7.31 6.53
CA TRP A 175 0.59 7.91 7.58
C TRP A 175 0.65 9.42 7.43
N ALA A 176 0.05 10.14 8.37
CA ALA A 176 -0.08 11.59 8.30
C ALA A 176 1.26 12.34 8.31
N SER A 177 2.32 11.69 8.80
CA SER A 177 3.68 12.22 8.79
C SER A 177 4.36 12.18 7.41
N PHE A 178 3.78 11.52 6.40
CA PHE A 178 4.37 11.39 5.07
C PHE A 178 3.93 12.51 4.12
N PRO A 179 4.85 13.03 3.28
CA PRO A 179 4.53 14.05 2.29
C PRO A 179 3.89 13.45 1.03
N LYS A 180 2.97 14.18 0.41
CA LYS A 180 2.53 13.95 -0.98
C LYS A 180 3.63 14.36 -1.97
N ARG A 181 3.40 14.17 -3.29
CA ARG A 181 4.35 14.56 -4.35
C ARG A 181 4.84 16.01 -4.26
N ASN A 182 3.96 16.93 -3.85
CA ASN A 182 4.29 18.35 -3.68
C ASN A 182 4.94 18.69 -2.33
N GLY A 183 5.30 17.69 -1.51
CA GLY A 183 5.89 17.91 -0.19
C GLY A 183 4.89 18.26 0.91
N HIS A 184 3.61 18.44 0.59
CA HIS A 184 2.58 18.85 1.56
C HIS A 184 1.87 17.64 2.18
N SER A 185 1.22 17.87 3.30
CA SER A 185 0.42 16.86 4.00
C SER A 185 -0.82 16.44 3.22
N TYR A 186 -1.21 15.18 3.43
CA TYR A 186 -2.54 14.70 3.04
C TYR A 186 -3.63 15.30 3.96
N TYR A 187 -3.34 15.48 5.24
CA TYR A 187 -4.32 15.86 6.28
C TYR A 187 -4.18 17.30 6.80
N GLY A 188 -3.34 18.13 6.18
CA GLY A 188 -3.04 19.49 6.66
C GLY A 188 -2.23 19.53 7.98
N GLN A 189 -1.65 18.39 8.38
CA GLN A 189 -0.80 18.26 9.56
C GLN A 189 0.68 18.42 9.17
N PRO A 190 1.61 18.72 10.10
CA PRO A 190 3.03 18.71 9.79
C PRO A 190 3.48 17.35 9.24
N VAL A 191 4.35 17.36 8.22
CA VAL A 191 4.96 16.17 7.63
C VAL A 191 6.47 16.21 7.79
N GLN A 192 7.09 15.03 7.73
CA GLN A 192 8.53 14.92 7.54
C GLN A 192 8.91 15.28 6.11
N THR A 193 10.06 15.93 5.95
CA THR A 193 10.57 16.23 4.61
C THR A 193 11.05 14.95 3.92
N PHE A 194 10.79 14.84 2.62
CA PHE A 194 11.26 13.70 1.83
C PHE A 194 12.78 13.43 1.98
N PRO A 195 13.67 14.44 1.92
CA PRO A 195 15.11 14.21 2.11
C PRO A 195 15.46 13.60 3.47
N SER A 196 14.77 13.98 4.55
CA SER A 196 14.99 13.41 5.88
C SER A 196 14.59 11.93 5.95
N LEU A 197 13.41 11.60 5.41
CA LEU A 197 12.94 10.21 5.32
C LEU A 197 13.88 9.35 4.47
N GLN A 198 14.29 9.85 3.31
CA GLN A 198 15.20 9.15 2.40
C GLN A 198 16.57 8.91 3.05
N ARG A 199 17.12 9.91 3.76
CA ARG A 199 18.38 9.78 4.49
C ARG A 199 18.29 8.70 5.57
N PHE A 200 17.21 8.71 6.35
CA PHE A 200 16.97 7.71 7.38
C PHE A 200 16.88 6.30 6.78
N TYR A 201 16.03 6.12 5.76
CA TYR A 201 15.86 4.85 5.06
C TYR A 201 17.18 4.30 4.55
N LYS A 202 17.96 5.11 3.82
CA LYS A 202 19.24 4.69 3.24
C LYS A 202 20.23 4.23 4.32
N LYS A 203 20.35 4.99 5.42
CA LYS A 203 21.22 4.63 6.54
C LYS A 203 20.78 3.33 7.19
N ASN A 204 19.49 3.18 7.46
CA ASN A 204 18.94 2.00 8.13
C ASN A 204 19.06 0.75 7.26
N LEU A 205 18.72 0.82 5.97
CA LEU A 205 18.88 -0.29 5.02
C LEU A 205 20.34 -0.76 4.92
N ALA A 206 21.29 0.17 4.87
CA ALA A 206 22.71 -0.15 4.85
C ALA A 206 23.18 -0.85 6.15
N GLN A 207 22.59 -0.52 7.30
CA GLN A 207 22.87 -1.21 8.56
C GLN A 207 22.29 -2.64 8.56
N LEU A 208 21.03 -2.79 8.14
CA LEU A 208 20.35 -4.10 8.09
C LEU A 208 21.05 -5.08 7.14
N ARG A 209 21.46 -4.62 5.95
CA ARG A 209 22.18 -5.45 4.98
C ARG A 209 23.55 -5.88 5.50
N ARG A 210 24.27 -5.00 6.21
CA ARG A 210 25.55 -5.35 6.85
C ARG A 210 25.38 -6.37 7.97
N GLY A 211 24.37 -6.19 8.83
CA GLY A 211 24.05 -7.14 9.89
C GLY A 211 23.74 -8.53 9.33
N ARG A 212 22.92 -8.61 8.28
CA ARG A 212 22.60 -9.89 7.61
C ARG A 212 23.84 -10.57 7.03
N ALA A 213 24.71 -9.82 6.35
CA ALA A 213 25.95 -10.38 5.80
C ALA A 213 26.88 -10.92 6.90
N SER A 214 26.99 -10.21 8.03
CA SER A 214 27.77 -10.66 9.19
C SER A 214 27.25 -11.98 9.75
N TRP A 215 25.94 -12.10 9.98
CA TRP A 215 25.33 -13.34 10.47
C TRP A 215 25.49 -14.51 9.49
N SER A 216 25.31 -14.27 8.19
CA SER A 216 25.53 -15.28 7.16
C SER A 216 26.99 -15.76 7.14
N SER A 217 27.96 -14.85 7.32
CA SER A 217 29.38 -15.22 7.42
C SER A 217 29.68 -16.05 8.68
N LEU A 218 29.08 -15.71 9.82
CA LEU A 218 29.25 -16.47 11.07
C LEU A 218 28.63 -17.86 10.97
N ALA A 219 27.41 -17.97 10.44
CA ALA A 219 26.73 -19.24 10.26
C ALA A 219 27.48 -20.18 9.28
N ALA A 220 28.10 -19.63 8.23
CA ALA A 220 28.91 -20.40 7.29
C ALA A 220 30.24 -20.89 7.91
N ALA A 221 30.79 -20.17 8.89
CA ALA A 221 32.02 -20.55 9.58
C ALA A 221 31.81 -21.66 10.63
N GLU A 222 30.58 -21.86 11.10
CA GLU A 222 30.26 -22.82 12.18
C GLU A 222 29.78 -24.19 11.67
N LEU A 223 29.47 -24.31 10.37
CA LEU A 223 29.22 -25.61 9.75
C LEU A 223 30.56 -26.33 9.50
N PRO A 224 30.73 -27.59 9.96
CA PRO A 224 31.92 -28.37 9.63
C PRO A 224 32.03 -28.47 8.10
N PRO A 225 33.25 -28.36 7.53
CA PRO A 225 33.41 -28.43 6.08
C PRO A 225 32.82 -29.75 5.58
N PRO A 226 32.07 -29.75 4.46
CA PRO A 226 31.57 -30.99 3.89
C PRO A 226 32.75 -31.93 3.63
N PRO A 227 32.62 -33.23 3.90
CA PRO A 227 33.69 -34.19 3.61
C PRO A 227 34.04 -34.07 2.12
N LEU A 228 35.32 -33.86 1.84
CA LEU A 228 35.84 -33.71 0.48
C LEU A 228 35.47 -34.94 -0.35
N PRO A 229 34.89 -34.79 -1.55
CA PRO A 229 34.64 -35.92 -2.43
C PRO A 229 35.99 -36.48 -2.93
N THR A 230 36.27 -37.71 -2.54
CA THR A 230 37.43 -38.46 -3.02
C THR A 230 37.18 -38.93 -4.45
N SER A 231 37.42 -38.06 -5.44
CA SER A 231 37.97 -38.46 -6.74
C SER A 231 38.32 -37.22 -7.57
N LEU A 232 39.62 -36.96 -7.70
CA LEU A 232 40.15 -36.33 -8.90
C LEU A 232 40.25 -37.42 -9.97
N ALA A 233 39.46 -37.31 -11.03
CA ALA A 233 39.83 -37.84 -12.33
C ALA A 233 39.32 -36.90 -13.41
N ALA A 234 40.26 -36.55 -14.28
CA ALA A 234 40.18 -35.68 -15.42
C ALA A 234 38.88 -35.80 -16.25
N ASN A 235 38.37 -34.65 -16.71
CA ASN A 235 38.41 -34.38 -18.15
C ASN A 235 38.18 -32.90 -18.44
N SER A 236 39.19 -32.32 -19.09
CA SER A 236 39.14 -31.10 -19.87
C SER A 236 38.24 -31.29 -21.09
N SER A 237 37.34 -30.35 -21.35
CA SER A 237 37.14 -29.70 -22.67
C SER A 237 35.78 -28.97 -22.78
N ILE A 238 35.79 -27.91 -23.63
CA ILE A 238 34.66 -27.21 -24.25
C ILE A 238 34.02 -26.12 -23.35
N SER A 239 34.40 -24.84 -23.50
CA SER A 239 33.95 -23.86 -24.52
C SER A 239 32.46 -23.47 -24.37
N GLN A 240 32.21 -22.22 -23.97
CA GLN A 240 31.48 -21.21 -24.76
C GLN A 240 31.15 -19.98 -23.91
N SER A 241 31.52 -18.82 -24.43
CA SER A 241 31.07 -17.50 -24.05
C SER A 241 29.65 -17.25 -24.58
N HIS A 242 28.78 -16.65 -23.77
CA HIS A 242 27.58 -15.97 -24.28
C HIS A 242 27.28 -14.67 -23.50
N PRO A 243 26.75 -13.64 -24.20
CA PRO A 243 26.72 -12.27 -23.70
C PRO A 243 25.47 -11.93 -22.90
N THR A 244 25.63 -10.89 -22.07
CA THR A 244 24.61 -10.15 -21.34
C THR A 244 23.44 -9.68 -22.22
N PRO A 245 22.17 -9.92 -21.85
CA PRO A 245 21.07 -9.23 -22.49
C PRO A 245 20.82 -7.87 -21.82
N THR A 246 21.12 -6.81 -22.57
CA THR A 246 20.63 -5.45 -22.35
C THR A 246 19.10 -5.45 -22.31
N ARG A 247 18.49 -5.11 -21.17
CA ARG A 247 17.03 -4.94 -21.07
C ARG A 247 16.67 -3.47 -21.24
N LEU A 248 15.99 -3.18 -22.34
CA LEU A 248 15.40 -1.89 -22.66
C LEU A 248 14.26 -1.56 -21.69
N ILE A 249 14.26 -0.33 -21.18
CA ILE A 249 13.23 0.26 -20.31
C ILE A 249 12.21 0.97 -21.23
N PRO A 250 10.91 0.64 -21.19
CA PRO A 250 9.90 1.50 -21.81
C PRO A 250 9.60 2.69 -20.89
N VAL A 251 9.77 3.88 -21.45
CA VAL A 251 9.31 5.16 -20.90
C VAL A 251 7.78 5.17 -20.92
N ALA A 252 7.15 5.29 -19.75
CA ALA A 252 5.73 5.61 -19.65
C ALA A 252 5.60 7.14 -19.51
N SER A 253 4.98 7.74 -20.52
CA SER A 253 4.67 9.16 -20.62
C SER A 253 3.61 9.58 -19.60
N SER A 254 3.74 10.83 -19.16
CA SER A 254 2.79 11.59 -18.35
C SER A 254 1.36 11.54 -18.90
N ALA A 255 0.40 11.26 -18.02
CA ALA A 255 -0.94 11.79 -18.13
C ALA A 255 -1.43 12.13 -16.72
N ASP A 256 -1.62 13.43 -16.53
CA ASP A 256 -2.14 14.12 -15.36
C ASP A 256 -3.55 13.66 -15.00
N CYS A 257 -3.86 13.70 -13.71
CA CYS A 257 -5.22 13.97 -13.24
C CYS A 257 -5.13 14.95 -12.07
N ASP A 258 -5.34 16.21 -12.41
CA ASP A 258 -5.73 17.30 -11.52
C ASP A 258 -7.15 17.07 -10.96
N GLY A 259 -7.39 17.51 -9.72
CA GLY A 259 -8.72 17.98 -9.32
C GLY A 259 -9.57 17.09 -8.41
N GLU A 260 -9.56 17.43 -7.11
CA GLU A 260 -10.78 17.76 -6.34
C GLU A 260 -11.89 16.76 -5.99
N LEU A 261 -11.79 15.45 -6.27
CA LEU A 261 -12.88 14.51 -5.87
C LEU A 261 -12.42 13.22 -5.16
N MET A 262 -11.39 13.28 -4.31
CA MET A 262 -10.99 12.13 -3.47
C MET A 262 -10.92 12.44 -1.96
N CYS A 263 -11.34 13.63 -1.53
CA CYS A 263 -11.42 13.97 -0.10
C CYS A 263 -12.69 13.45 0.60
N LEU A 264 -13.67 12.90 -0.12
CA LEU A 264 -14.96 12.49 0.43
C LEU A 264 -15.33 11.00 0.25
N LEU A 265 -14.56 10.23 -0.52
CA LEU A 265 -14.89 8.84 -0.83
C LEU A 265 -14.14 7.78 -0.01
N ASP A 266 -13.17 8.19 0.82
CA ASP A 266 -12.48 7.27 1.75
C ASP A 266 -13.22 7.13 3.11
N HIS A 267 -14.44 7.68 3.26
CA HIS A 267 -15.32 7.39 4.41
C HIS A 267 -16.41 6.35 4.10
N VAL A 268 -16.81 6.20 2.84
CA VAL A 268 -17.86 5.24 2.45
C VAL A 268 -17.28 3.84 2.15
N ALA A 269 -16.00 3.75 1.79
CA ALA A 269 -15.34 2.45 1.55
C ALA A 269 -15.10 1.61 2.84
N TYR A 270 -15.31 2.18 4.03
CA TYR A 270 -14.93 1.54 5.32
C TYR A 270 -16.04 1.42 6.36
N GLY A 271 -17.32 1.53 5.97
CA GLY A 271 -18.44 1.11 6.81
C GLY A 271 -18.64 1.88 8.13
N GLY A 272 -18.14 3.12 8.23
CA GLY A 272 -18.48 4.05 9.32
C GLY A 272 -19.66 4.94 8.91
N ALA A 273 -20.64 5.11 9.80
CA ALA A 273 -21.77 6.02 9.56
C ALA A 273 -21.31 7.49 9.40
N PRO A 274 -21.95 8.28 8.53
CA PRO A 274 -21.56 9.67 8.27
C PRO A 274 -21.81 10.57 9.49
N ILE A 275 -20.78 11.30 9.91
CA ILE A 275 -20.93 12.41 10.87
C ILE A 275 -21.50 13.60 10.09
N GLN A 276 -22.62 14.14 10.56
CA GLN A 276 -23.30 15.27 9.92
C GLN A 276 -22.43 16.54 9.94
N PRO A 277 -22.42 17.35 8.88
CA PRO A 277 -21.58 18.53 8.77
C PRO A 277 -22.25 19.72 9.47
N GLU A 278 -22.37 19.68 10.79
CA GLU A 278 -22.69 20.86 11.60
C GLU A 278 -22.28 20.60 13.06
N SER A 279 -20.97 20.68 13.31
CA SER A 279 -20.47 20.96 14.65
C SER A 279 -19.25 21.87 14.52
N THR A 280 -19.53 23.16 14.65
CA THR A 280 -18.60 24.26 14.84
C THR A 280 -17.38 23.85 15.67
N VAL A 281 -16.20 23.96 15.06
CA VAL A 281 -14.92 23.87 15.75
C VAL A 281 -14.77 25.11 16.62
N SER A 282 -15.11 25.00 17.90
CA SER A 282 -14.61 25.93 18.91
C SER A 282 -13.18 25.51 19.26
N ARG A 283 -12.22 26.40 19.00
CA ARG A 283 -10.85 26.28 19.47
C ARG A 283 -10.83 26.64 20.96
N SER A 284 -10.39 25.71 21.79
CA SER A 284 -9.82 26.01 23.11
C SER A 284 -8.30 25.97 23.06
#